data_AF-A0A0A1Q1Z9-F1
#
_entry.id   AF-A0A0A1Q1Z9-F1
#
_cell.length_a   1.000
_cell.length_b   1.000
_cell.length_c   1.000
_cell.angle_alpha   90.00
_cell.angle_beta   90.00
_cell.angle_gamma   90.00
#
_symmetry.space_group_name_H-M   'P 1'
#
loop_
_entity.id
_entity.type
_entity.pdbx_description
1 polymer ?
#
loop_
_entity_poly.entity_id
_entity_poly.type
_entity_poly.pdbx_seq_one_letter_code
_entity_poly.pdbx_strand_id
1 'polypeptide(L)'
;MSGIEANSRLAGPRRIAGWALHGLATVAALLPLLLTAPAFANRFGSPGADRMEPEDPRNRSTVSVRTVPVGAFCVRVVEVVGYDPRLNQRLYRVRLDSGVLASLGITAYENALAFARTENDALRSLDLARHDAETFRRSPGQCGQQ
;
A
#
# COMPACT_ATOMS: atom_id res chain seq x y z
N MET A 1 -32.75 -17.76 -56.18
CA MET A 1 -32.61 -19.16 -56.63
C MET A 1 -31.34 -19.67 -55.97
N SER A 2 -31.44 -20.40 -54.85
CA SER A 2 -31.45 -21.88 -54.79
C SER A 2 -30.11 -22.47 -55.27
N GLY A 3 -29.38 -23.35 -54.58
CA GLY A 3 -29.55 -24.14 -53.34
C GLY A 3 -28.15 -24.61 -52.88
N ILE A 4 -27.93 -24.98 -51.61
CA ILE A 4 -28.13 -26.34 -51.02
C ILE A 4 -27.15 -27.34 -51.69
N GLU A 5 -26.18 -27.99 -51.02
CA GLU A 5 -26.27 -29.05 -49.99
C GLU A 5 -24.80 -29.38 -49.57
N ALA A 6 -24.37 -29.34 -48.30
CA ALA A 6 -24.58 -30.27 -47.19
C ALA A 6 -23.89 -31.65 -47.32
N ASN A 7 -23.09 -31.99 -46.29
CA ASN A 7 -22.77 -33.30 -45.69
C ASN A 7 -21.26 -33.40 -45.35
N SER A 8 -20.84 -33.89 -44.18
CA SER A 8 -21.53 -34.76 -43.23
C SER A 8 -20.72 -34.92 -41.93
N ARG A 9 -21.45 -35.02 -40.82
CA ARG A 9 -21.28 -35.96 -39.68
C ARG A 9 -20.17 -35.70 -38.65
N LEU A 10 -20.61 -35.27 -37.48
CA LEU A 10 -20.21 -35.87 -36.20
C LEU A 10 -21.48 -36.22 -35.40
N ALA A 11 -21.76 -37.51 -35.33
CA ALA A 11 -22.82 -38.11 -34.55
C ALA A 11 -22.42 -38.14 -33.05
N GLY A 12 -23.38 -37.86 -32.15
CA GLY A 12 -23.28 -38.20 -30.71
C GLY A 12 -23.53 -39.71 -30.49
N PRO A 13 -24.16 -40.15 -29.38
CA PRO A 13 -24.30 -39.62 -28.03
C PRO A 13 -23.93 -40.69 -26.95
N ARG A 14 -23.81 -40.35 -25.65
CA ARG A 14 -24.23 -41.22 -24.50
C ARG A 14 -24.01 -40.60 -23.10
N ARG A 15 -25.14 -40.29 -22.47
CA ARG A 15 -25.56 -40.38 -21.05
C ARG A 15 -24.51 -40.68 -19.96
N ILE A 16 -24.54 -39.85 -18.90
CA ILE A 16 -24.56 -40.27 -17.48
C ILE A 16 -25.36 -39.17 -16.73
N ALA A 17 -26.67 -39.31 -16.48
CA ALA A 17 -27.29 -40.07 -15.38
C ALA A 17 -26.82 -39.61 -13.99
N GLY A 18 -27.76 -39.04 -13.24
CA GLY A 18 -27.51 -38.39 -11.96
C GLY A 18 -27.16 -39.33 -10.81
N TRP A 19 -26.56 -38.73 -9.80
CA TRP A 19 -26.48 -39.20 -8.42
C TRP A 19 -26.81 -37.96 -7.58
N ALA A 20 -28.06 -37.83 -7.19
CA ALA A 20 -28.51 -38.15 -5.83
C ALA A 20 -28.40 -36.93 -4.90
N LEU A 21 -29.40 -36.06 -5.00
CA LEU A 21 -30.06 -35.51 -3.81
C LEU A 21 -30.54 -36.68 -2.92
N HIS A 22 -30.82 -36.37 -1.65
CA HIS A 22 -31.23 -37.22 -0.51
C HIS A 22 -30.02 -37.64 0.35
N GLY A 23 -29.93 -37.34 1.65
CA GLY A 23 -31.01 -37.11 2.60
C GLY A 23 -30.61 -36.25 3.81
N LEU A 24 -31.63 -35.50 4.25
CA LEU A 24 -31.80 -34.90 5.56
C LEU A 24 -31.84 -35.96 6.67
N ALA A 25 -31.26 -35.65 7.83
CA ALA A 25 -31.80 -35.88 9.18
C ALA A 25 -30.72 -35.57 10.24
N THR A 26 -30.80 -34.39 10.90
CA THR A 26 -31.08 -34.19 12.35
C THR A 26 -30.03 -34.82 13.29
N VAL A 27 -29.41 -34.08 14.22
CA VAL A 27 -29.99 -33.73 15.53
C VAL A 27 -29.25 -32.52 16.16
N ALA A 28 -30.06 -31.55 16.58
CA ALA A 28 -30.04 -30.68 17.77
C ALA A 28 -28.74 -30.27 18.49
N ALA A 29 -28.81 -29.02 18.98
CA ALA A 29 -27.94 -28.31 19.92
C ALA A 29 -26.64 -27.80 19.28
N LEU A 30 -26.47 -26.49 19.08
CA LEU A 30 -26.37 -25.49 20.13
C LEU A 30 -26.63 -24.09 19.54
N LEU A 31 -27.83 -23.55 19.76
CA LEU A 31 -28.01 -22.11 19.91
C LEU A 31 -27.86 -21.78 21.39
N PRO A 32 -26.80 -21.05 21.76
CA PRO A 32 -26.92 -19.89 22.61
C PRO A 32 -26.54 -18.69 21.72
N LEU A 33 -27.52 -17.98 21.18
CA LEU A 33 -28.00 -16.73 21.80
C LEU A 33 -26.89 -15.98 22.55
N LEU A 34 -26.44 -14.89 21.92
CA LEU A 34 -26.32 -13.57 22.53
C LEU A 34 -25.93 -13.58 24.01
N LEU A 35 -24.63 -13.46 24.30
CA LEU A 35 -24.06 -12.77 25.48
C LEU A 35 -22.53 -12.99 25.54
N THR A 36 -21.81 -12.46 24.56
CA THR A 36 -20.39 -12.13 24.74
C THR A 36 -20.14 -10.74 24.18
N ALA A 37 -20.72 -9.74 24.83
CA ALA A 37 -20.04 -8.46 24.92
C ALA A 37 -18.82 -8.68 25.83
N PRO A 38 -17.57 -8.59 25.34
CA PRO A 38 -16.49 -8.33 26.25
C PRO A 38 -16.63 -6.86 26.67
N ALA A 39 -17.09 -6.71 27.90
CA ALA A 39 -16.81 -5.57 28.74
C ALA A 39 -15.30 -5.30 28.75
N PHE A 40 -14.83 -4.48 27.82
CA PHE A 40 -13.63 -3.66 27.98
C PHE A 40 -14.04 -2.20 28.15
N ALA A 41 -15.13 -1.99 28.88
CA ALA A 41 -15.36 -0.73 29.56
C ALA A 41 -14.65 -0.82 30.93
N ASN A 42 -13.73 0.12 31.19
CA ASN A 42 -13.22 0.51 32.52
C ASN A 42 -11.98 -0.23 33.10
N ARG A 43 -10.83 -0.26 32.40
CA ARG A 43 -9.57 -0.53 33.12
C ARG A 43 -8.27 0.13 32.66
N PHE A 44 -8.30 1.20 31.88
CA PHE A 44 -7.13 2.09 31.80
C PHE A 44 -7.62 3.52 31.63
N GLY A 45 -7.29 4.39 32.59
CA GLY A 45 -7.52 5.81 32.44
C GLY A 45 -6.71 6.35 31.25
N SER A 46 -7.29 7.30 30.53
CA SER A 46 -6.49 8.29 29.80
C SER A 46 -7.17 9.64 29.95
N PRO A 47 -6.56 10.58 30.69
CA PRO A 47 -6.97 11.97 30.67
C PRO A 47 -6.58 12.56 29.33
N GLY A 48 -7.46 13.37 28.73
CA GLY A 48 -7.18 14.07 27.48
C GLY A 48 -7.73 13.31 26.27
N ALA A 49 -9.04 13.43 26.05
CA ALA A 49 -9.54 13.48 24.69
C ALA A 49 -9.02 14.78 24.06
N ASP A 50 -7.74 14.78 23.68
CA ASP A 50 -7.24 15.73 22.70
C ASP A 50 -8.12 15.54 21.49
N ARG A 51 -8.98 16.54 21.23
CA ARG A 51 -9.69 16.64 19.96
C ARG A 51 -8.62 16.46 18.89
N MET A 52 -8.69 15.38 18.12
CA MET A 52 -8.03 15.32 16.82
C MET A 52 -8.75 16.35 15.96
N GLU A 53 -8.36 17.61 16.11
CA GLU A 53 -8.78 18.69 15.25
C GLU A 53 -8.35 18.27 13.83
N PRO A 54 -9.25 18.26 12.85
CA PRO A 54 -8.90 17.91 11.48
C PRO A 54 -7.73 18.81 11.04
N GLU A 55 -6.56 18.19 10.82
CA GLU A 55 -5.37 18.92 10.39
C GLU A 55 -5.69 19.58 9.04
N ASP A 56 -5.71 20.92 9.00
CA ASP A 56 -5.93 21.66 7.75
C ASP A 56 -4.87 21.17 6.73
N PRO A 57 -5.26 20.70 5.54
CA PRO A 57 -4.30 20.23 4.53
C PRO A 57 -3.19 21.24 4.21
N ARG A 58 -3.46 22.54 4.41
CA ARG A 58 -2.48 23.63 4.23
C ARG A 58 -1.42 23.69 5.34
N ASN A 59 -1.68 23.04 6.47
CA ASN A 59 -0.82 22.97 7.64
C ASN A 59 0.01 21.67 7.68
N ARG A 60 -0.07 20.84 6.64
CA ARG A 60 0.70 19.59 6.57
C ARG A 60 2.19 19.90 6.41
N SER A 61 3.03 19.16 7.13
CA SER A 61 4.47 19.19 6.91
C SER A 61 4.80 18.89 5.45
N THR A 62 5.62 19.72 4.83
CA THR A 62 6.12 19.46 3.48
C THR A 62 7.44 18.71 3.56
N VAL A 63 7.56 17.64 2.79
CA VAL A 63 8.80 16.87 2.65
C VAL A 63 9.47 17.28 1.35
N SER A 64 10.73 17.68 1.43
CA SER A 64 11.57 17.96 0.27
C SER A 64 12.64 16.87 0.16
N VAL A 65 12.65 16.15 -0.95
CA VAL A 65 13.63 15.12 -1.24
C VAL A 65 14.70 15.68 -2.18
N ARG A 66 15.96 15.66 -1.75
CA ARG A 66 17.09 16.09 -2.57
C ARG A 66 17.68 14.89 -3.27
N THR A 67 17.85 15.03 -4.58
CA THR A 67 18.34 13.96 -5.44
C THR A 67 19.59 14.37 -6.22
N VAL A 68 20.34 13.36 -6.65
CA VAL A 68 21.45 13.48 -7.58
C VAL A 68 21.11 12.66 -8.82
N PRO A 69 21.13 13.24 -10.04
CA PRO A 69 20.90 12.47 -11.25
C PRO A 69 22.06 11.50 -11.51
N VAL A 70 21.75 10.27 -11.92
CA VAL A 70 22.75 9.24 -12.28
C VAL A 70 22.72 8.91 -13.77
N GLY A 71 21.60 9.21 -14.45
CA GLY A 71 21.44 9.00 -15.88
C GLY A 71 20.03 9.42 -16.33
N ALA A 72 19.61 8.96 -17.50
CA ALA A 72 18.27 9.23 -18.01
C ALA A 72 17.24 8.54 -17.09
N PHE A 73 16.33 9.33 -16.51
CA PHE A 73 15.25 8.87 -15.63
C PHE A 73 15.70 8.17 -14.34
N CYS A 74 16.99 8.22 -13.98
CA CYS A 74 17.52 7.64 -12.76
C CYS A 74 18.12 8.69 -11.83
N VAL A 75 17.92 8.47 -10.54
CA VAL A 75 18.35 9.37 -9.47
C VAL A 75 18.87 8.56 -8.26
N ARG A 76 19.59 9.26 -7.39
CA ARG A 76 19.86 8.85 -6.01
C ARG A 76 19.26 9.87 -5.07
N VAL A 77 18.50 9.44 -4.09
CA VAL A 77 18.09 10.28 -2.97
C VAL A 77 19.26 10.36 -2.00
N VAL A 78 19.71 11.59 -1.75
CA VAL A 78 20.87 11.86 -0.88
C VAL A 78 20.50 12.53 0.43
N GLU A 79 19.31 13.15 0.48
CA GLU A 79 18.87 13.88 1.65
C GLU A 79 17.35 14.09 1.61
N VAL A 80 16.72 14.04 2.78
CA VAL A 80 15.32 14.42 2.96
C VAL A 80 15.22 15.48 4.04
N VAL A 81 14.41 16.50 3.78
CA VAL A 81 14.17 17.63 4.66
C VAL A 81 12.68 17.75 4.94
N GLY A 82 12.30 17.71 6.22
CA GLY A 82 10.95 18.03 6.67
C GLY A 82 10.84 19.50 7.03
N TYR A 83 9.77 20.14 6.58
CA TYR A 83 9.52 21.56 6.79
C TYR A 83 8.10 21.82 7.28
N ASP A 84 7.96 22.70 8.27
CA ASP A 84 6.67 23.20 8.72
C ASP A 84 6.41 24.58 8.08
N PRO A 85 5.45 24.69 7.16
CA PRO A 85 5.15 25.95 6.49
C PRO A 85 4.54 26.99 7.43
N ARG A 86 3.91 26.60 8.54
CA ARG A 86 3.26 27.52 9.48
C ARG A 86 4.28 28.31 10.28
N LEU A 87 5.29 27.59 10.75
CA LEU A 87 6.36 28.14 11.59
C LEU A 87 7.57 28.59 10.74
N ASN A 88 7.50 28.39 9.42
CA ASN A 88 8.57 28.67 8.48
C ASN A 88 9.91 28.06 8.94
N GLN A 89 9.84 26.84 9.49
CA GLN A 89 10.96 26.19 10.16
C GLN A 89 11.24 24.79 9.61
N ARG A 90 12.52 24.43 9.59
CA ARG A 90 12.96 23.06 9.28
C ARG A 90 12.76 22.17 10.51
N LEU A 91 11.98 21.11 10.35
CA LEU A 91 11.72 20.13 11.41
C LEU A 91 12.86 19.12 11.55
N TYR A 92 13.33 18.59 10.43
CA TYR A 92 14.42 17.61 10.41
C TYR A 92 15.18 17.66 9.09
N ARG A 93 16.38 17.07 9.10
CA ARG A 93 17.22 16.89 7.94
C ARG A 93 17.95 15.56 8.09
N VAL A 94 17.66 14.61 7.22
CA VAL A 94 18.31 13.30 7.24
C VAL A 94 19.10 13.11 5.96
N ARG A 95 20.39 12.81 6.09
CA ARG A 95 21.24 12.40 4.98
C ARG A 95 21.16 10.89 4.82
N LEU A 96 21.07 10.43 3.58
CA LEU A 96 21.00 9.01 3.26
C LEU A 96 21.62 8.75 1.89
N ASP A 97 21.69 7.49 1.53
CA ASP A 97 21.96 7.06 0.16
C ASP A 97 20.96 5.98 -0.17
N SER A 98 20.04 6.26 -1.11
CA SER A 98 19.04 5.29 -1.55
C SER A 98 19.61 4.20 -2.46
N GLY A 99 20.84 4.37 -2.95
CA GLY A 99 21.26 3.70 -4.18
C GLY A 99 20.51 4.27 -5.40
N VAL A 100 20.74 3.67 -6.57
CA VAL A 100 20.15 4.14 -7.83
C VAL A 100 18.71 3.68 -7.95
N LEU A 101 17.82 4.63 -8.22
CA LEU A 101 16.39 4.44 -8.39
C LEU A 101 15.94 5.05 -9.71
N ALA A 102 14.85 4.52 -10.28
CA ALA A 102 14.05 5.30 -11.22
C ALA A 102 13.49 6.55 -10.53
N SER A 103 13.33 7.66 -11.25
CA SER A 103 12.85 8.95 -10.71
C SER A 103 11.50 8.83 -9.99
N LEU A 104 10.62 7.93 -10.43
CA LEU A 104 9.34 7.67 -9.77
C LEU A 104 9.50 7.13 -8.34
N GLY A 105 10.61 6.46 -8.03
CA GLY A 105 10.91 5.95 -6.69
C GLY A 105 11.12 7.04 -5.63
N ILE A 106 11.27 8.31 -6.02
CA ILE A 106 11.30 9.45 -5.08
C ILE A 106 9.99 9.51 -4.27
N THR A 107 8.86 9.21 -4.91
CA THR A 107 7.54 9.29 -4.28
C THR A 107 7.39 8.34 -3.09
N ALA A 108 8.11 7.21 -3.07
CA ALA A 108 8.15 6.31 -1.92
C ALA A 108 8.72 7.02 -0.67
N TYR A 109 9.77 7.83 -0.84
CA TYR A 109 10.35 8.62 0.24
C TYR A 109 9.39 9.74 0.67
N GLU A 110 8.79 10.46 -0.28
CA GLU A 110 7.83 11.53 0.04
C GLU A 110 6.63 10.99 0.84
N ASN A 111 6.07 9.85 0.42
CA ASN A 111 4.90 9.25 1.06
C ASN A 111 5.21 8.70 2.46
N ALA A 112 6.29 7.93 2.61
CA ALA A 112 6.66 7.35 3.90
C ALA A 112 7.03 8.41 4.94
N LEU A 113 7.55 9.56 4.49
CA LEU A 113 8.00 10.66 5.36
C LEU A 113 6.95 11.76 5.54
N ALA A 114 5.80 11.69 4.87
CA ALA A 114 4.79 12.74 4.86
C ALA A 114 4.22 13.10 6.25
N PHE A 115 4.39 12.21 7.23
CA PHE A 115 3.90 12.38 8.61
C PHE A 115 5.04 12.49 9.63
N ALA A 116 6.30 12.42 9.21
CA ALA A 116 7.41 12.60 10.14
C ALA A 116 7.39 14.05 10.67
N ARG A 117 7.51 14.20 11.99
CA ARG A 117 7.54 15.51 12.68
C ARG A 117 8.89 15.78 13.33
N THR A 118 9.68 14.73 13.57
CA THR A 118 11.01 14.79 14.15
C THR A 118 12.01 13.99 13.32
N GLU A 119 13.31 14.17 13.60
CA GLU A 119 14.36 13.37 12.97
C GLU A 119 14.24 11.87 13.28
N ASN A 120 13.87 11.52 14.52
CA ASN A 120 13.67 10.13 14.91
C ASN A 120 12.49 9.47 14.20
N ASP A 121 11.41 10.22 13.95
CA ASP A 121 10.28 9.71 13.14
C ASP A 121 10.73 9.48 11.70
N ALA A 122 11.47 10.43 11.14
CA ALA A 122 12.00 10.30 9.79
C ALA A 122 12.91 9.07 9.66
N LEU A 123 13.84 8.87 10.60
CA LEU A 123 14.73 7.71 10.62
C LEU A 123 13.97 6.38 10.69
N ARG A 124 12.91 6.29 11.50
CA ARG A 124 12.06 5.08 11.57
C ARG A 124 11.29 4.83 10.28
N SER A 125 10.80 5.90 9.63
CA SER A 125 10.10 5.80 8.35
C SER A 125 11.01 5.51 7.16
N LEU A 126 12.33 5.69 7.29
CA LEU A 126 13.26 5.42 6.18
C LEU A 126 13.28 3.95 5.76
N ASP A 127 13.07 3.02 6.69
CA ASP A 127 13.04 1.60 6.35
C ASP A 127 11.80 1.24 5.53
N LEU A 128 10.65 1.85 5.84
CA LEU A 128 9.45 1.76 5.00
C LEU A 128 9.68 2.39 3.63
N ALA A 129 10.27 3.59 3.58
CA ALA A 129 10.60 4.28 2.33
C ALA A 129 11.50 3.43 1.42
N ARG A 130 12.52 2.79 2.01
CA ARG A 130 13.44 1.90 1.29
C ARG A 130 12.73 0.67 0.76
N HIS A 131 11.85 0.07 1.57
CA HIS A 131 11.08 -1.09 1.18
C HIS A 131 10.16 -0.77 -0.02
N ASP A 132 9.40 0.32 0.06
CA ASP A 132 8.51 0.76 -1.01
C ASP A 132 9.28 1.17 -2.28
N ALA A 133 10.49 1.73 -2.11
CA ALA A 133 11.36 2.10 -3.22
C ALA A 133 12.01 0.89 -3.93
N GLU A 134 11.96 -0.32 -3.36
CA GLU A 134 12.70 -1.49 -3.87
C GLU A 134 12.29 -1.84 -5.31
N THR A 135 11.01 -1.75 -5.64
CA THR A 135 10.49 -2.02 -7.00
C THR A 135 11.04 -1.04 -8.05
N PHE A 136 11.50 0.14 -7.62
CA PHE A 136 12.08 1.17 -8.47
C PHE A 136 13.61 1.11 -8.52
N ARG A 137 14.26 0.17 -7.82
CA ARG A 137 15.72 0.03 -7.90
C ARG A 137 16.19 -0.26 -9.31
N ARG A 138 17.31 0.34 -9.66
CA ARG A 138 17.99 0.16 -10.95
C ARG A 138 19.45 -0.10 -10.72
N SER A 139 20.06 -0.87 -11.61
CA SER A 139 21.51 -0.91 -11.68
C SER A 139 22.03 0.31 -12.46
N PRO A 140 23.24 0.81 -12.18
CA PRO A 140 23.78 1.98 -12.89
C PRO A 140 23.77 1.84 -14.42
N GLY A 141 23.95 0.63 -14.95
CA GLY A 141 23.93 0.35 -16.39
C GLY A 141 22.53 0.39 -17.05
N GLN A 142 21.45 0.41 -16.26
CA GLN A 142 20.08 0.49 -16.77
C GLN A 142 19.60 1.93 -17.03
N CYS A 143 20.39 2.93 -16.60
CA CYS A 143 19.99 4.34 -16.54
C CYS A 143 20.33 5.13 -17.81
N GLY A 144 20.12 4.54 -18.99
CA GLY A 144 20.49 5.17 -20.26
C GLY A 144 20.21 4.37 -21.54
N GLN A 145 19.46 3.26 -21.45
CA GLN A 145 19.02 2.52 -22.64
C GLN A 145 17.59 2.92 -22.97
N GLN A 146 17.43 3.94 -23.82
CA GLN A 146 16.22 4.21 -24.59
C GLN A 146 16.60 4.43 -26.03
#